data_AF-A0A6N6S7I6-F1
#
_entry.id   AF-A0A6N6S7I6-F1
#
_cell.length_a   1.000
_cell.length_b   1.000
_cell.length_c   1.000
_cell.angle_alpha   90.00
_cell.angle_beta   90.00
_cell.angle_gamma   90.00
#
_symmetry.space_group_name_H-M   'P 1'
#
loop_
_entity.id
_entity.type
_entity.pdbx_description
1 polymer ?
#
loop_
_entity_poly.entity_id
_entity_poly.type
_entity_poly.pdbx_seq_one_letter_code
_entity_poly.pdbx_strand_id
1 'polypeptide(L)'
;MNTKHIEKITEELRLTSKHVLATAALLEEGATVPFIARYRKEVTGSMDEVTITTIRDRLDQLGELDKRREAILKSLEERGQLTDELKVNVLAAETMVILEDIYLPYRPKRRTRATIAREKGLEPLARLIFNQDNIDPLAEAGVFVNAEKGVDSAEDAIGGARDIIAEWISEDLPARARIRDLFMVKGIFRTRVISGKEEDGLKYKDYFEWEEPVSTAPSHRILAMRRGEKEGFLSLRIVPPEEEAIALLESLFVKGDGASSLQVRMATHDSYKRLLSISMETEVRLETRKRADEEAIRVFADNLRQLLLAPPLGQKNILAIDPGFRTGCKVVCLDKQGKLIHTDMIYPHQSEKNASEAAEKIVSLCGKFQVETIAIGNGTAGRETEVFIRKLDLPEKIFIVMVNESGASVYSASDVAREEFPDQDVTVRGAVSIGRRLMDPLAELVKIDPKSIGVGQYQHDVDQGVLKRCLDDVVMSCVNLVGVEGNTASRQLLMY
;
A
#
# COMPACT_ATOMS: atom_id res chain seq x y z
N MET A 1 25.42 3.86 -13.97
CA MET A 1 25.07 4.83 -12.90
C MET A 1 24.79 6.24 -13.41
N ASN A 2 23.61 6.80 -13.12
CA ASN A 2 23.24 8.18 -13.48
C ASN A 2 23.70 9.17 -12.39
N THR A 3 24.63 10.07 -12.72
CA THR A 3 25.21 11.04 -11.77
C THR A 3 24.16 11.96 -11.14
N LYS A 4 23.12 12.32 -11.89
CA LYS A 4 22.02 13.18 -11.38
C LYS A 4 21.22 12.49 -10.28
N HIS A 5 21.08 11.16 -10.34
CA HIS A 5 20.39 10.41 -9.28
C HIS A 5 21.18 10.48 -7.99
N ILE A 6 22.51 10.33 -8.08
CA ILE A 6 23.40 10.38 -6.92
C ILE A 6 23.34 11.76 -6.27
N GLU A 7 23.43 12.84 -7.06
CA GLU A 7 23.32 14.23 -6.57
C GLU A 7 21.98 14.46 -5.86
N LYS A 8 20.86 14.07 -6.49
CA LYS A 8 19.53 14.23 -5.92
C LYS A 8 19.37 13.48 -4.59
N ILE A 9 19.82 12.22 -4.53
CA ILE A 9 19.77 11.42 -3.29
C ILE A 9 20.68 12.01 -2.21
N THR A 10 21.84 12.55 -2.60
CA THR A 10 22.78 13.20 -1.69
C THR A 10 22.14 14.40 -1.01
N GLU A 11 21.43 15.24 -1.77
CA GLU A 11 20.70 16.41 -1.25
C GLU A 11 19.52 16.00 -0.38
N GLU A 12 18.68 15.07 -0.86
CA GLU A 12 17.48 14.60 -0.15
C GLU A 12 17.81 13.96 1.21
N LEU A 13 18.85 13.11 1.26
CA LEU A 13 19.26 12.39 2.47
C LEU A 13 20.34 13.11 3.28
N ARG A 14 20.87 14.24 2.79
CA ARG A 14 21.97 15.01 3.41
C ARG A 14 23.20 14.13 3.68
N LEU A 15 23.53 13.27 2.73
CA LEU A 15 24.67 12.35 2.80
C LEU A 15 25.84 12.90 2.00
N THR A 16 26.99 12.22 2.02
CA THR A 16 28.12 12.56 1.15
C THR A 16 27.99 11.84 -0.19
N SER A 17 28.13 12.57 -1.29
CA SER A 17 28.02 12.01 -2.66
C SER A 17 28.91 10.78 -2.88
N LYS A 18 30.14 10.80 -2.34
CA LYS A 18 31.06 9.65 -2.36
C LYS A 18 30.43 8.37 -1.79
N HIS A 19 29.73 8.48 -0.66
CA HIS A 19 29.14 7.32 0.00
C HIS A 19 27.88 6.84 -0.73
N VAL A 20 27.04 7.75 -1.23
CA VAL A 20 25.87 7.39 -2.04
C VAL A 20 26.29 6.68 -3.32
N LEU A 21 27.34 7.18 -4.01
CA LEU A 21 27.91 6.55 -5.19
C LEU A 21 28.44 5.14 -4.90
N ALA A 22 29.19 4.96 -3.81
CA ALA A 22 29.72 3.66 -3.42
C ALA A 22 28.59 2.66 -3.09
N THR A 23 27.56 3.10 -2.37
CA THR A 23 26.37 2.28 -2.08
C THR A 23 25.63 1.89 -3.36
N ALA A 24 25.42 2.83 -4.28
CA ALA A 24 24.77 2.58 -5.56
C ALA A 24 25.56 1.56 -6.42
N ALA A 25 26.89 1.66 -6.44
CA ALA A 25 27.76 0.70 -7.13
C ALA A 25 27.62 -0.71 -6.58
N LEU A 26 27.66 -0.86 -5.25
CA LEU A 26 27.51 -2.16 -4.61
C LEU A 26 26.13 -2.77 -4.90
N LEU A 27 25.06 -1.97 -4.89
CA LEU A 27 23.71 -2.44 -5.23
C LEU A 27 23.60 -2.86 -6.71
N GLU A 28 24.22 -2.12 -7.64
CA GLU A 28 24.26 -2.46 -9.07
C GLU A 28 25.07 -3.75 -9.33
N GLU A 29 26.11 -4.01 -8.51
CA GLU A 29 26.87 -5.27 -8.51
C GLU A 29 26.13 -6.45 -7.85
N GLY A 30 24.92 -6.23 -7.33
CA GLY A 30 24.08 -7.26 -6.70
C GLY A 30 24.38 -7.52 -5.22
N ALA A 31 25.13 -6.64 -4.55
CA ALA A 31 25.34 -6.74 -3.11
C ALA A 31 24.01 -6.48 -2.36
N THR A 32 23.74 -7.32 -1.34
CA THR A 32 22.54 -7.17 -0.53
C THR A 32 22.66 -6.06 0.51
N VAL A 33 21.54 -5.50 0.96
CA VAL A 33 21.50 -4.46 2.00
C VAL A 33 22.25 -4.91 3.27
N PRO A 34 22.01 -6.12 3.84
CA PRO A 34 22.75 -6.57 5.02
C PRO A 34 24.26 -6.73 4.76
N PHE A 35 24.66 -7.17 3.56
CA PHE A 35 26.07 -7.28 3.21
C PHE A 35 26.76 -5.92 3.20
N ILE A 36 26.14 -4.91 2.58
CA ILE A 36 26.68 -3.56 2.51
C ILE A 36 26.79 -2.97 3.93
N ALA A 37 25.71 -3.05 4.71
CA ALA A 37 25.65 -2.52 6.07
C ALA A 37 26.69 -3.15 7.00
N ARG A 38 26.99 -4.45 6.81
CA ARG A 38 27.90 -5.19 7.69
C ARG A 38 29.36 -5.13 7.24
N TYR A 39 29.64 -5.30 5.95
CA TYR A 39 30.98 -5.56 5.41
C TYR A 39 31.54 -4.45 4.51
N ARG A 40 30.76 -3.38 4.25
CA ARG A 40 31.18 -2.25 3.41
C ARG A 40 31.06 -0.90 4.12
N LYS A 41 31.06 -0.91 5.46
CA LYS A 41 30.90 0.29 6.31
C LYS A 41 31.85 1.43 5.94
N GLU A 42 33.14 1.16 5.76
CA GLU A 42 34.11 2.24 5.52
C GLU A 42 33.86 2.96 4.19
N VAL A 43 33.55 2.20 3.13
CA VAL A 43 33.32 2.76 1.79
C VAL A 43 31.97 3.46 1.66
N THR A 44 30.98 3.07 2.47
CA THR A 44 29.63 3.66 2.49
C THR A 44 29.43 4.67 3.63
N GLY A 45 30.46 5.01 4.41
CA GLY A 45 30.32 5.97 5.51
C GLY A 45 29.54 5.45 6.72
N SER A 46 29.53 4.14 6.94
CA SER A 46 28.88 3.44 8.05
C SER A 46 27.37 3.63 8.13
N MET A 47 26.71 3.74 6.96
CA MET A 47 25.25 3.74 6.87
C MET A 47 24.64 2.45 7.41
N ASP A 48 23.46 2.57 8.02
CA ASP A 48 22.66 1.43 8.45
C ASP A 48 21.78 0.88 7.31
N GLU A 49 21.13 -0.26 7.57
CA GLU A 49 20.27 -0.92 6.59
C GLU A 49 19.09 -0.05 6.16
N VAL A 50 18.56 0.80 7.06
CA VAL A 50 17.46 1.72 6.77
C VAL A 50 17.88 2.74 5.71
N THR A 51 19.04 3.36 5.90
CA THR A 51 19.59 4.35 4.96
C THR A 51 19.92 3.71 3.62
N ILE A 52 20.55 2.53 3.62
CA ILE A 52 20.91 1.82 2.37
C ILE A 52 19.65 1.40 1.61
N THR A 53 18.62 0.92 2.30
CA THR A 53 17.31 0.58 1.71
C THR A 53 16.66 1.81 1.08
N THR A 54 16.71 2.95 1.78
CA THR A 54 16.17 4.22 1.27
C THR A 54 16.88 4.66 -0.02
N ILE A 55 18.21 4.49 -0.09
CA ILE A 55 19.00 4.76 -1.31
C ILE A 55 18.57 3.83 -2.44
N ARG A 56 18.47 2.51 -2.19
CA ARG A 56 18.01 1.52 -3.18
C ARG A 56 16.65 1.90 -3.75
N ASP A 57 15.67 2.10 -2.89
CA ASP A 57 14.29 2.37 -3.30
C ASP A 57 14.18 3.71 -4.04
N ARG A 58 14.98 4.71 -3.65
CA ARG A 58 15.02 6.01 -4.34
C ARG A 58 15.69 5.93 -5.71
N LEU A 59 16.75 5.14 -5.86
CA LEU A 59 17.38 4.85 -7.15
C LEU A 59 16.37 4.20 -8.11
N ASP A 60 15.59 3.23 -7.63
CA ASP A 60 14.55 2.57 -8.41
C ASP A 60 13.47 3.56 -8.87
N GLN A 61 12.98 4.42 -7.96
CA GLN A 61 11.98 5.45 -8.28
C GLN A 61 12.48 6.44 -9.35
N LEU A 62 13.73 6.90 -9.23
CA LEU A 62 14.32 7.81 -10.20
C LEU A 62 14.55 7.10 -11.55
N GLY A 63 14.94 5.83 -11.53
CA GLY A 63 15.04 4.99 -12.73
C GLY A 63 13.71 4.83 -13.46
N GLU A 64 12.61 4.61 -12.74
CA GLU A 64 11.26 4.53 -13.34
C GLU A 64 10.81 5.88 -13.91
N LEU A 65 11.15 7.00 -13.24
CA LEU A 65 10.91 8.34 -13.78
C LEU A 65 11.67 8.57 -15.09
N ASP A 66 12.94 8.20 -15.16
CA ASP A 66 13.78 8.30 -16.36
C ASP A 66 13.21 7.47 -17.52
N LYS A 67 12.88 6.20 -17.29
CA LYS A 67 12.25 5.32 -18.30
C LYS A 67 10.95 5.92 -18.83
N ARG A 68 10.11 6.46 -17.94
CA ARG A 68 8.85 7.09 -18.36
C ARG A 68 9.09 8.36 -19.17
N ARG A 69 10.08 9.16 -18.77
CA ARG A 69 10.47 10.38 -19.49
C ARG A 69 10.94 10.06 -20.91
N GLU A 70 11.78 9.05 -21.07
CA GLU A 70 12.23 8.58 -22.39
C GLU A 70 11.07 8.11 -23.27
N ALA A 71 10.13 7.34 -22.70
CA ALA A 71 8.94 6.88 -23.43
C ALA A 71 8.06 8.05 -23.91
N ILE A 72 7.91 9.10 -23.09
CA ILE A 72 7.17 10.31 -23.45
C ILE A 72 7.89 11.08 -24.58
N LEU A 73 9.20 11.31 -24.45
CA LEU A 73 9.98 12.00 -25.49
C LEU A 73 9.89 11.28 -26.83
N LYS A 74 10.08 9.96 -26.83
CA LYS A 74 9.95 9.14 -28.04
C LYS A 74 8.55 9.26 -28.66
N SER A 75 7.51 9.19 -27.84
CA SER A 75 6.13 9.29 -28.33
C SER A 75 5.80 10.67 -28.92
N LEU A 76 6.38 11.74 -28.38
CA LEU A 76 6.23 13.10 -28.90
C LEU A 76 7.00 13.29 -30.21
N GLU A 77 8.20 12.72 -30.31
CA GLU A 77 9.03 12.75 -31.52
C GLU A 77 8.38 11.99 -32.68
N GLU A 78 7.89 10.76 -32.44
CA GLU A 78 7.21 9.93 -33.44
C GLU A 78 5.96 10.59 -34.04
N ARG A 79 5.34 11.52 -33.30
CA ARG A 79 4.15 12.27 -33.73
C ARG A 79 4.45 13.67 -34.25
N GLY A 80 5.72 14.06 -34.31
CA GLY A 80 6.14 15.40 -34.74
C GLY A 80 5.66 16.53 -33.82
N GLN A 81 5.38 16.23 -32.54
CA GLN A 81 4.87 17.18 -31.55
C GLN A 81 5.98 17.69 -30.60
N LEU A 82 7.18 17.14 -30.69
CA LEU A 82 8.30 17.51 -29.83
C LEU A 82 8.94 18.84 -30.27
N THR A 83 8.56 19.93 -29.62
CA THR A 83 9.26 21.23 -29.75
C THR A 83 10.46 21.29 -28.81
N ASP A 84 11.41 22.19 -29.08
CA ASP A 84 12.57 22.39 -28.20
C ASP A 84 12.15 22.81 -26.79
N GLU A 85 11.14 23.68 -26.67
CA GLU A 85 10.57 24.10 -25.38
C GLU A 85 9.94 22.92 -24.63
N LEU A 86 9.14 22.09 -25.31
CA LEU A 86 8.51 20.92 -24.71
C LEU A 86 9.56 19.90 -24.25
N LYS A 87 10.62 19.71 -25.05
CA LYS A 87 11.75 18.84 -24.70
C LYS A 87 12.43 19.31 -23.42
N VAL A 88 12.70 20.61 -23.29
CA VAL A 88 13.27 21.20 -22.07
C VAL A 88 12.36 20.96 -20.87
N ASN A 89 11.06 21.20 -21.01
CA ASN A 89 10.09 21.00 -19.93
C ASN A 89 10.01 19.53 -19.47
N VAL A 90 9.96 18.59 -20.41
CA VAL A 90 9.95 17.14 -20.10
C VAL A 90 11.25 16.70 -19.41
N LEU A 91 12.40 17.22 -19.83
CA LEU A 91 13.70 16.95 -19.21
C LEU A 91 13.83 17.54 -17.80
N ALA A 92 13.18 18.69 -17.54
CA ALA A 92 13.18 19.36 -16.24
C ALA A 92 12.17 18.77 -15.25
N ALA A 93 11.24 17.91 -15.68
CA ALA A 93 10.22 17.34 -14.82
C ALA A 93 10.83 16.47 -13.70
N GLU A 94 10.68 16.92 -12.45
CA GLU A 94 11.29 16.29 -11.28
C GLU A 94 10.49 15.14 -10.66
N THR A 95 9.19 15.07 -10.97
CA THR A 95 8.28 14.06 -10.42
C THR A 95 7.45 13.44 -11.53
N MET A 96 6.95 12.23 -11.27
CA MET A 96 6.07 11.52 -12.19
C MET A 96 4.79 12.34 -12.48
N VAL A 97 4.27 13.03 -11.47
CA VAL A 97 3.07 13.86 -11.59
C VAL A 97 3.29 15.02 -12.57
N ILE A 98 4.37 15.79 -12.38
CA ILE A 98 4.69 16.92 -13.27
C ILE A 98 4.95 16.43 -14.70
N LEU A 99 5.64 15.29 -14.84
CA LEU A 99 5.92 14.68 -16.13
C LEU A 99 4.63 14.29 -16.88
N GLU A 100 3.67 13.67 -16.19
CA GLU A 100 2.37 13.32 -16.77
C GLU A 100 1.52 14.56 -17.08
N ASP A 101 1.56 15.59 -16.22
CA ASP A 101 0.87 16.86 -16.47
C ASP A 101 1.38 17.53 -17.76
N ILE A 102 2.71 17.57 -17.97
CA ILE A 102 3.31 18.12 -19.21
C ILE A 102 2.89 17.31 -20.45
N TYR A 103 2.77 15.99 -20.30
CA TYR A 103 2.41 15.10 -21.40
C TYR A 103 0.90 15.07 -21.69
N LEU A 104 0.06 15.47 -20.74
CA LEU A 104 -1.40 15.36 -20.81
C LEU A 104 -2.03 15.94 -22.10
N PRO A 105 -1.64 17.13 -22.59
CA PRO A 105 -2.20 17.69 -23.83
C PRO A 105 -1.94 16.83 -25.08
N TYR A 106 -0.81 16.10 -25.06
CA TYR A 106 -0.32 15.32 -26.19
C TYR A 106 -0.72 13.85 -26.10
N ARG A 107 -1.27 13.40 -24.98
CA ARG A 107 -1.69 12.02 -24.81
C ARG A 107 -2.81 11.68 -25.82
N PRO A 108 -2.79 10.52 -26.50
CA PRO A 108 -3.90 10.11 -27.36
C PRO A 108 -5.22 10.11 -26.58
N LYS A 109 -6.20 10.91 -27.02
CA LYS A 109 -7.49 11.09 -26.33
C LYS A 109 -8.59 10.34 -27.07
N ARG A 110 -9.58 9.86 -26.31
CA ARG A 110 -10.89 9.48 -26.89
C ARG A 110 -11.53 10.74 -27.46
N ARG A 111 -12.46 10.59 -28.41
CA ARG A 111 -13.17 11.71 -29.05
C ARG A 111 -13.96 12.51 -28.00
N THR A 112 -13.39 13.62 -27.50
CA THR A 112 -13.98 14.50 -26.47
C THR A 112 -14.88 15.56 -27.10
N ARG A 113 -15.66 16.29 -26.28
CA ARG A 113 -16.43 17.45 -26.75
C ARG A 113 -15.53 18.50 -27.40
N ALA A 114 -14.37 18.77 -26.80
CA ALA A 114 -13.37 19.67 -27.35
C ALA A 114 -12.79 19.16 -28.68
N THR A 115 -12.46 17.86 -28.79
CA THR A 115 -12.00 17.27 -30.07
C THR A 115 -13.07 17.43 -31.16
N ILE A 116 -14.34 17.14 -30.85
CA ILE A 116 -15.45 17.32 -31.79
C ILE A 116 -15.57 18.79 -32.20
N ALA A 117 -15.48 19.73 -31.26
CA ALA A 117 -15.52 21.16 -31.57
C ALA A 117 -14.33 21.61 -32.44
N ARG A 118 -13.12 21.07 -32.23
CA ARG A 118 -11.95 21.32 -33.10
C ARG A 118 -12.15 20.75 -34.50
N GLU A 119 -12.68 19.53 -34.63
CA GLU A 119 -13.04 18.92 -35.92
C GLU A 119 -14.07 19.77 -36.69
N LYS A 120 -14.99 20.44 -35.98
CA LYS A 120 -15.94 21.40 -36.54
C LYS A 120 -15.32 22.75 -36.92
N GLY A 121 -14.06 23.00 -36.56
CA GLY A 121 -13.33 24.23 -36.88
C GLY A 121 -13.58 25.38 -35.91
N LEU A 122 -14.00 25.10 -34.67
CA LEU A 122 -14.36 26.11 -33.66
C LEU A 122 -13.17 26.61 -32.82
N GLU A 123 -11.96 26.07 -33.02
CA GLU A 123 -10.77 26.48 -32.26
C GLU A 123 -10.39 27.96 -32.43
N PRO A 124 -10.46 28.56 -33.64
CA PRO A 124 -10.20 30.00 -33.79
C PRO A 124 -11.15 30.88 -32.98
N LEU A 125 -12.45 30.51 -32.92
CA LEU A 125 -13.44 31.18 -32.08
C LEU A 125 -13.11 31.03 -30.59
N ALA A 126 -12.68 29.83 -30.16
CA ALA A 126 -12.24 29.60 -28.79
C ALA A 126 -11.04 30.49 -28.41
N ARG A 127 -10.04 30.63 -29.28
CA ARG A 127 -8.89 31.54 -29.05
C ARG A 127 -9.32 32.99 -28.92
N LEU A 128 -10.20 33.43 -29.82
CA LEU A 128 -10.73 34.79 -29.84
C LEU A 128 -11.47 35.12 -28.53
N ILE A 129 -12.35 34.22 -28.07
CA ILE A 129 -13.07 34.36 -26.80
C ILE A 129 -12.09 34.32 -25.60
N PHE A 130 -11.11 33.41 -25.63
CA PHE A 130 -10.16 33.23 -24.52
C PHE A 130 -9.23 34.42 -24.30
N ASN A 131 -8.89 35.17 -25.35
CA ASN A 131 -8.14 36.43 -25.23
C ASN A 131 -8.85 37.45 -24.35
N GLN A 132 -10.20 37.45 -24.41
CA GLN A 132 -11.09 38.35 -23.67
C GLN A 132 -10.95 39.83 -24.04
N ASP A 133 -10.67 40.09 -25.32
CA ASP A 133 -10.74 41.45 -25.87
C ASP A 133 -12.20 41.93 -25.95
N ASN A 134 -12.39 43.24 -26.16
CA ASN A 134 -13.72 43.86 -26.24
C ASN A 134 -14.42 43.55 -27.58
N ILE A 135 -14.99 42.35 -27.67
CA ILE A 135 -15.75 41.84 -28.82
C ILE A 135 -17.13 41.38 -28.37
N ASP A 136 -18.03 41.15 -29.34
CA ASP A 136 -19.28 40.42 -29.14
C ASP A 136 -19.08 38.95 -29.58
N PRO A 137 -18.94 38.00 -28.64
CA PRO A 137 -18.76 36.58 -28.97
C PRO A 137 -19.86 36.01 -29.87
N LEU A 138 -21.10 36.49 -29.76
CA LEU A 138 -22.23 35.98 -30.52
C LEU A 138 -22.17 36.43 -31.98
N ALA A 139 -21.80 37.69 -32.20
CA ALA A 139 -21.58 38.22 -33.55
C ALA A 139 -20.41 37.49 -34.24
N GLU A 140 -19.29 37.31 -33.54
CA GLU A 140 -18.11 36.60 -34.06
C GLU A 140 -18.40 35.11 -34.32
N ALA A 141 -19.23 34.48 -33.47
CA ALA A 141 -19.65 33.09 -33.64
C ALA A 141 -20.48 32.85 -34.90
N GLY A 142 -21.15 33.88 -35.44
CA GLY A 142 -21.94 33.78 -36.67
C GLY A 142 -21.13 33.29 -37.88
N VAL A 143 -19.84 33.61 -37.94
CA VAL A 143 -18.93 33.17 -39.03
C VAL A 143 -18.64 31.66 -38.97
N PHE A 144 -18.85 31.04 -37.82
CA PHE A 144 -18.56 29.62 -37.57
C PHE A 144 -19.78 28.71 -37.70
N VAL A 145 -20.96 29.27 -37.99
CA VAL A 145 -22.19 28.50 -38.23
C VAL A 145 -22.05 27.71 -39.53
N ASN A 146 -22.19 26.39 -39.42
CA ASN A 146 -22.03 25.47 -40.53
C ASN A 146 -22.80 24.16 -40.25
N ALA A 147 -23.99 24.04 -40.83
CA ALA A 147 -24.86 22.86 -40.67
C ALA A 147 -24.21 21.57 -41.18
N GLU A 148 -23.37 21.62 -42.22
CA GLU A 148 -22.65 20.44 -42.73
C GLU A 148 -21.63 19.89 -41.72
N LYS A 149 -21.07 20.78 -40.88
CA LYS A 149 -20.23 20.41 -39.74
C LYS A 149 -21.04 20.18 -38.46
N GLY A 150 -22.36 20.27 -38.51
CA GLY A 150 -23.25 20.14 -37.35
C GLY A 150 -23.10 21.28 -36.33
N VAL A 151 -22.87 22.51 -36.80
CA VAL A 151 -22.94 23.74 -36.02
C VAL A 151 -24.15 24.53 -36.54
N ASP A 152 -25.30 24.37 -35.88
CA ASP A 152 -26.59 24.83 -36.42
C ASP A 152 -26.89 26.30 -36.06
N SER A 153 -26.22 26.83 -35.03
CA SER A 153 -26.42 28.19 -34.52
C SER A 153 -25.13 28.82 -33.99
N ALA A 154 -25.15 30.15 -33.80
CA ALA A 154 -24.04 30.87 -33.16
C ALA A 154 -23.85 30.42 -31.70
N GLU A 155 -24.95 30.06 -31.03
CA GLU A 155 -24.96 29.49 -29.69
C GLU A 155 -24.26 28.12 -29.65
N ASP A 156 -24.46 27.27 -30.66
CA ASP A 156 -23.75 25.99 -30.77
C ASP A 156 -22.24 26.20 -30.99
N ALA A 157 -21.88 27.20 -31.79
CA ALA A 157 -20.49 27.57 -32.01
C ALA A 157 -19.82 28.06 -30.71
N ILE A 158 -20.49 28.92 -29.93
CA ILE A 158 -20.03 29.33 -28.59
C ILE A 158 -19.93 28.14 -27.66
N GLY A 159 -20.91 27.24 -27.67
CA GLY A 159 -20.91 26.01 -26.88
C GLY A 159 -19.66 25.17 -27.15
N GLY A 160 -19.36 24.89 -28.42
CA GLY A 160 -18.15 24.17 -28.82
C GLY A 160 -16.86 24.93 -28.50
N ALA A 161 -16.85 26.26 -28.63
CA ALA A 161 -15.71 27.07 -28.23
C ALA A 161 -15.44 26.97 -26.71
N ARG A 162 -16.49 26.99 -25.88
CA ARG A 162 -16.37 26.76 -24.42
C ARG A 162 -15.88 25.37 -24.08
N ASP A 163 -16.31 24.33 -24.81
CA ASP A 163 -15.81 22.97 -24.61
C ASP A 163 -14.29 22.89 -24.84
N ILE A 164 -13.76 23.61 -25.85
CA ILE A 164 -12.32 23.71 -26.11
C ILE A 164 -11.60 24.47 -24.99
N ILE A 165 -12.12 25.62 -24.58
CA ILE A 165 -11.55 26.43 -23.47
C ILE A 165 -11.52 25.63 -22.17
N ALA A 166 -12.59 24.88 -21.88
CA ALA A 166 -12.66 24.06 -20.69
C ALA A 166 -11.58 22.97 -20.67
N GLU A 167 -11.25 22.38 -21.83
CA GLU A 167 -10.15 21.42 -21.94
C GLU A 167 -8.78 22.09 -21.73
N TRP A 168 -8.54 23.26 -22.33
CA TRP A 168 -7.29 24.01 -22.10
C TRP A 168 -7.07 24.35 -20.63
N ILE A 169 -8.10 24.84 -19.94
CA ILE A 169 -8.04 25.14 -18.50
C ILE A 169 -7.73 23.87 -17.70
N SER A 170 -8.30 22.73 -18.10
CA SER A 170 -8.10 21.46 -17.38
C SER A 170 -6.69 20.86 -17.52
N GLU A 171 -5.97 21.30 -18.55
CA GLU A 171 -4.64 20.84 -18.93
C GLU A 171 -3.55 21.87 -18.63
N ASP A 172 -3.93 23.05 -18.13
CA ASP A 172 -3.01 24.11 -17.74
C ASP A 172 -2.21 23.70 -16.48
N LEU A 173 -0.88 23.78 -16.57
CA LEU A 173 0.03 23.34 -15.52
C LEU A 173 -0.16 24.14 -14.20
N PRO A 174 -0.15 25.49 -14.20
CA PRO A 174 -0.46 26.27 -13.01
C PRO A 174 -1.82 25.94 -12.38
N ALA A 175 -2.88 25.79 -13.19
CA ALA A 175 -4.21 25.47 -12.69
C ALA A 175 -4.24 24.11 -12.00
N ARG A 176 -3.69 23.07 -12.64
CA ARG A 176 -3.60 21.72 -12.06
C ARG A 176 -2.81 21.72 -10.76
N ALA A 177 -1.65 22.38 -10.72
CA ALA A 177 -0.84 22.47 -9.52
C ALA A 177 -1.61 23.10 -8.35
N ARG A 178 -2.24 24.26 -8.57
CA ARG A 178 -2.98 24.96 -7.52
C ARG A 178 -4.24 24.22 -7.06
N ILE A 179 -4.97 23.56 -7.95
CA ILE A 179 -6.13 22.75 -7.56
C ILE A 179 -5.69 21.49 -6.81
N ARG A 180 -4.60 20.84 -7.24
CA ARG A 180 -4.02 19.71 -6.51
C ARG A 180 -3.66 20.09 -5.08
N ASP A 181 -2.99 21.23 -4.89
CA ASP A 181 -2.66 21.76 -3.57
C ASP A 181 -3.92 22.02 -2.73
N LEU A 182 -4.96 22.60 -3.33
CA LEU A 182 -6.24 22.83 -2.67
C LEU A 182 -6.89 21.52 -2.20
N PHE A 183 -6.90 20.48 -3.02
CA PHE A 183 -7.40 19.15 -2.64
C PHE A 183 -6.57 18.53 -1.51
N MET A 184 -5.25 18.67 -1.53
CA MET A 184 -4.39 18.09 -0.51
C MET A 184 -4.52 18.82 0.84
N VAL A 185 -4.63 20.15 0.82
CA VAL A 185 -4.67 20.99 2.03
C VAL A 185 -6.08 21.08 2.61
N LYS A 186 -7.10 21.33 1.77
CA LYS A 186 -8.49 21.60 2.18
C LYS A 186 -9.49 20.54 1.73
N GLY A 187 -9.04 19.49 1.04
CA GLY A 187 -9.92 18.38 0.68
C GLY A 187 -10.46 17.67 1.92
N ILE A 188 -11.69 17.18 1.80
CA ILE A 188 -12.38 16.42 2.84
C ILE A 188 -12.75 15.07 2.27
N PHE A 189 -12.36 13.99 2.96
CA PHE A 189 -12.94 12.67 2.75
C PHE A 189 -14.38 12.71 3.23
N ARG A 190 -15.33 12.36 2.37
CA ARG A 190 -16.74 12.21 2.72
C ARG A 190 -17.19 10.80 2.42
N THR A 191 -17.68 10.11 3.44
CA THR A 191 -18.35 8.82 3.24
C THR A 191 -19.83 8.89 3.57
N ARG A 192 -20.61 8.15 2.78
CA ARG A 192 -22.02 7.89 3.02
C ARG A 192 -22.33 6.43 2.78
N VAL A 193 -23.16 5.83 3.64
CA VAL A 193 -23.68 4.47 3.40
C VAL A 193 -24.48 4.43 2.09
N ILE A 194 -24.30 3.36 1.33
CA ILE A 194 -25.09 3.13 0.12
C ILE A 194 -26.51 2.73 0.56
N SER A 195 -27.52 3.37 -0.02
CA SER A 195 -28.93 3.12 0.30
C SER A 195 -29.25 1.62 0.17
N GLY A 196 -29.82 1.04 1.24
CA GLY A 196 -30.19 -0.38 1.29
C GLY A 196 -29.05 -1.32 1.70
N LYS A 197 -27.92 -0.78 2.16
CA LYS A 197 -26.75 -1.53 2.65
C LYS A 197 -26.47 -1.32 4.14
N GLU A 198 -27.40 -0.72 4.88
CA GLU A 198 -27.23 -0.33 6.28
C GLU A 198 -27.09 -1.54 7.22
N GLU A 199 -27.88 -2.60 7.01
CA GLU A 199 -27.82 -3.83 7.82
C GLU A 199 -26.59 -4.68 7.48
N ASP A 200 -26.35 -4.93 6.19
CA ASP A 200 -25.18 -5.72 5.73
C ASP A 200 -23.84 -5.00 6.07
N GLY A 201 -23.86 -3.68 6.07
CA GLY A 201 -22.71 -2.80 6.27
C GLY A 201 -22.43 -2.42 7.73
N LEU A 202 -23.10 -3.03 8.72
CA LEU A 202 -23.01 -2.63 10.14
C LEU A 202 -21.58 -2.52 10.69
N LYS A 203 -20.63 -3.30 10.16
CA LYS A 203 -19.20 -3.20 10.54
C LYS A 203 -18.54 -1.87 10.15
N TYR A 204 -19.15 -1.10 9.25
CA TYR A 204 -18.71 0.23 8.82
C TYR A 204 -19.58 1.36 9.38
N LYS A 205 -20.38 1.09 10.42
CA LYS A 205 -21.33 2.06 10.99
C LYS A 205 -20.70 3.42 11.31
N ASP A 206 -19.47 3.42 11.83
CA ASP A 206 -18.72 4.64 12.15
C ASP A 206 -18.44 5.53 10.92
N TYR A 207 -18.53 4.96 9.71
CA TYR A 207 -18.29 5.62 8.44
C TYR A 207 -19.56 5.84 7.60
N PHE A 208 -20.76 5.58 8.13
CA PHE A 208 -22.02 5.78 7.40
C PHE A 208 -22.31 7.24 7.06
N GLU A 209 -21.82 8.16 7.88
CA GLU A 209 -21.86 9.61 7.66
C GLU A 209 -20.61 10.20 8.31
N TRP A 210 -19.51 10.23 7.55
CA TRP A 210 -18.22 10.66 8.07
C TRP A 210 -17.60 11.71 7.17
N GLU A 211 -17.00 12.73 7.79
CA GLU A 211 -16.20 13.75 7.12
C GLU A 211 -14.87 13.95 7.86
N GLU A 212 -13.76 13.93 7.12
CA GLU A 212 -12.43 14.14 7.72
C GLU A 212 -11.46 14.83 6.74
N PRO A 213 -10.61 15.77 7.22
CA PRO A 213 -9.62 16.41 6.37
C PRO A 213 -8.62 15.42 5.75
N VAL A 214 -8.33 15.61 4.46
CA VAL A 214 -7.38 14.77 3.70
C VAL A 214 -5.98 14.83 4.29
N SER A 215 -5.53 16.01 4.68
CA SER A 215 -4.16 16.25 5.15
C SER A 215 -3.82 15.45 6.41
N THR A 216 -4.76 15.32 7.35
CA THR A 216 -4.55 14.74 8.68
C THR A 216 -5.17 13.35 8.90
N ALA A 217 -5.92 12.83 7.94
CA ALA A 217 -6.56 11.52 8.08
C ALA A 217 -5.52 10.40 8.29
N PRO A 218 -5.64 9.59 9.36
CA PRO A 218 -4.68 8.53 9.65
C PRO A 218 -4.87 7.32 8.72
N SER A 219 -3.78 6.59 8.49
CA SER A 219 -3.74 5.45 7.56
C SER A 219 -4.88 4.44 7.77
N HIS A 220 -5.10 3.97 9.01
CA HIS A 220 -6.13 2.97 9.29
C HIS A 220 -7.56 3.43 8.93
N ARG A 221 -7.89 4.73 9.06
CA ARG A 221 -9.20 5.26 8.67
C ARG A 221 -9.32 5.39 7.16
N ILE A 222 -8.25 5.82 6.48
CA ILE A 222 -8.21 5.83 5.01
C ILE A 222 -8.44 4.41 4.46
N LEU A 223 -7.77 3.40 5.02
CA LEU A 223 -7.94 2.00 4.63
C LEU A 223 -9.35 1.49 4.93
N ALA A 224 -9.91 1.81 6.11
CA ALA A 224 -11.27 1.41 6.47
C ALA A 224 -12.33 2.00 5.51
N MET A 225 -12.27 3.30 5.22
CA MET A 225 -13.19 3.96 4.28
C MET A 225 -13.11 3.34 2.88
N ARG A 226 -11.89 3.09 2.39
CA ARG A 226 -11.65 2.46 1.08
C ARG A 226 -12.12 1.02 1.02
N ARG A 227 -11.95 0.26 2.10
CA ARG A 227 -12.45 -1.11 2.19
C ARG A 227 -13.98 -1.14 2.15
N GLY A 228 -14.63 -0.26 2.92
CA GLY A 228 -16.09 -0.11 2.89
C GLY A 228 -16.62 0.26 1.50
N GLU A 229 -15.90 1.11 0.77
CA GLU A 229 -16.21 1.41 -0.64
C GLU A 229 -16.01 0.20 -1.56
N LYS A 230 -14.85 -0.45 -1.48
CA LYS A 230 -14.50 -1.61 -2.32
C LYS A 230 -15.47 -2.77 -2.15
N GLU A 231 -15.95 -2.99 -0.93
CA GLU A 231 -16.95 -4.02 -0.61
C GLU A 231 -18.40 -3.58 -0.93
N GLY A 232 -18.61 -2.33 -1.38
CA GLY A 232 -19.90 -1.84 -1.85
C GLY A 232 -20.88 -1.42 -0.76
N PHE A 233 -20.38 -1.07 0.44
CA PHE A 233 -21.21 -0.58 1.55
C PHE A 233 -21.19 0.95 1.69
N LEU A 234 -20.08 1.58 1.31
CA LEU A 234 -19.89 3.03 1.39
C LEU A 234 -19.70 3.62 -0.01
N SER A 235 -20.16 4.86 -0.18
CA SER A 235 -19.64 5.77 -1.18
C SER A 235 -18.54 6.61 -0.55
N LEU A 236 -17.44 6.85 -1.26
CA LEU A 236 -16.35 7.70 -0.79
C LEU A 236 -16.08 8.79 -1.83
N ARG A 237 -16.11 10.05 -1.40
CA ARG A 237 -15.71 11.22 -2.20
C ARG A 237 -14.59 11.99 -1.53
N ILE A 238 -13.73 12.61 -2.32
CA ILE A 238 -12.70 13.54 -1.84
C ILE A 238 -12.87 14.85 -2.59
N VAL A 239 -13.31 15.88 -1.89
CA VAL A 239 -13.57 17.19 -2.51
C VAL A 239 -13.17 18.34 -1.58
N PRO A 240 -12.57 19.42 -2.10
CA PRO A 240 -12.40 20.67 -1.36
C PRO A 240 -13.68 21.52 -1.40
N PRO A 241 -13.71 22.66 -0.70
CA PRO A 241 -14.74 23.69 -0.91
C PRO A 241 -14.78 24.14 -2.39
N GLU A 242 -15.89 23.88 -3.06
CA GLU A 242 -16.05 24.14 -4.51
C GLU A 242 -15.90 25.62 -4.87
N GLU A 243 -16.44 26.52 -4.04
CA GLU A 243 -16.35 27.97 -4.25
C GLU A 243 -14.89 28.46 -4.27
N GLU A 244 -14.03 27.91 -3.41
CA GLU A 244 -12.61 28.27 -3.39
C GLU A 244 -11.88 27.78 -4.65
N ALA A 245 -12.21 26.57 -5.13
CA ALA A 245 -11.62 26.02 -6.34
C ALA A 245 -12.00 26.83 -7.59
N ILE A 246 -13.28 27.22 -7.68
CA ILE A 246 -13.79 28.07 -8.75
C ILE A 246 -13.12 29.45 -8.70
N ALA A 247 -13.10 30.10 -7.53
CA ALA A 247 -12.48 31.42 -7.38
C ALA A 247 -10.99 31.41 -7.76
N LEU A 248 -10.28 30.33 -7.42
CA LEU A 248 -8.88 30.14 -7.80
C LEU A 248 -8.72 30.05 -9.32
N LEU A 249 -9.54 29.26 -10.02
CA LEU A 249 -9.48 29.16 -11.48
C LEU A 249 -9.91 30.46 -12.16
N GLU A 250 -10.96 31.12 -11.68
CA GLU A 250 -11.37 32.42 -12.19
C GLU A 250 -10.22 33.45 -12.08
N SER A 251 -9.47 33.46 -10.98
CA SER A 251 -8.32 34.35 -10.81
C SER A 251 -7.18 34.12 -11.82
N LEU A 252 -7.10 32.93 -12.42
CA LEU A 252 -6.11 32.59 -13.44
C LEU A 252 -6.58 32.93 -14.85
N PHE A 253 -7.86 32.72 -15.14
CA PHE A 253 -8.36 32.71 -16.52
C PHE A 253 -9.33 33.83 -16.85
N VAL A 254 -10.04 34.41 -15.88
CA VAL A 254 -11.04 35.46 -16.12
C VAL A 254 -10.41 36.84 -15.90
N LYS A 255 -10.35 37.65 -16.97
CA LYS A 255 -9.65 38.94 -16.97
C LYS A 255 -10.55 40.16 -16.70
N GLY A 256 -11.86 39.98 -16.69
CA GLY A 256 -12.82 41.06 -16.50
C GLY A 256 -14.27 40.59 -16.56
N ASP A 257 -15.19 41.51 -16.89
CA ASP A 257 -16.65 41.28 -16.87
C ASP A 257 -17.33 41.50 -18.25
N GLY A 258 -16.54 41.57 -19.32
CA GLY A 258 -17.06 41.68 -20.69
C GLY A 258 -17.74 40.39 -21.17
N ALA A 259 -18.40 40.46 -22.34
CA ALA A 259 -19.13 39.32 -22.90
C ALA A 259 -18.24 38.08 -23.12
N SER A 260 -17.00 38.27 -23.61
CA SER A 260 -16.01 37.19 -23.73
C SER A 260 -15.59 36.62 -22.37
N SER A 261 -15.37 37.49 -21.37
CA SER A 261 -15.01 37.05 -20.01
C SER A 261 -16.11 36.23 -19.35
N LEU A 262 -17.38 36.55 -19.61
CA LEU A 262 -18.50 35.74 -19.15
C LEU A 262 -18.46 34.33 -19.77
N GLN A 263 -18.14 34.21 -21.07
CA GLN A 263 -18.00 32.89 -21.71
C GLN A 263 -16.81 32.09 -21.15
N VAL A 264 -15.67 32.76 -20.89
CA VAL A 264 -14.51 32.11 -20.24
C VAL A 264 -14.86 31.69 -18.81
N ARG A 265 -15.61 32.50 -18.05
CA ARG A 265 -16.10 32.17 -16.72
C ARG A 265 -16.96 30.90 -16.75
N MET A 266 -17.93 30.82 -17.66
CA MET A 266 -18.76 29.63 -17.85
C MET A 266 -17.92 28.39 -18.20
N ALA A 267 -16.95 28.54 -19.12
CA ALA A 267 -16.03 27.46 -19.48
C ALA A 267 -15.13 27.03 -18.31
N THR A 268 -14.72 27.98 -17.46
CA THR A 268 -13.92 27.72 -16.25
C THR A 268 -14.69 26.87 -15.25
N HIS A 269 -15.96 27.21 -14.99
CA HIS A 269 -16.83 26.45 -14.10
C HIS A 269 -17.09 25.04 -14.63
N ASP A 270 -17.37 24.91 -15.93
CA ASP A 270 -17.53 23.61 -16.57
C ASP A 270 -16.24 22.78 -16.53
N SER A 271 -15.09 23.41 -16.77
CA SER A 271 -13.77 22.76 -16.67
C SER A 271 -13.54 22.19 -15.27
N TYR A 272 -13.81 22.97 -14.22
CA TYR A 272 -13.71 22.49 -12.85
C TYR A 272 -14.60 21.27 -12.62
N LYS A 273 -15.89 21.42 -12.84
CA LYS A 273 -16.90 20.42 -12.46
C LYS A 273 -16.77 19.12 -13.26
N ARG A 274 -16.53 19.22 -14.57
CA ARG A 274 -16.55 18.09 -15.49
C ARG A 274 -15.19 17.42 -15.67
N LEU A 275 -14.09 18.17 -15.52
CA LEU A 275 -12.75 17.70 -15.88
C LEU A 275 -11.79 17.72 -14.69
N LEU A 276 -11.44 18.91 -14.18
CA LEU A 276 -10.42 19.06 -13.14
C LEU A 276 -10.80 18.38 -11.83
N SER A 277 -11.99 18.61 -11.30
CA SER A 277 -12.42 18.06 -10.02
C SER A 277 -12.33 16.52 -10.00
N ILE A 278 -12.77 15.86 -11.08
CA ILE A 278 -12.73 14.40 -11.22
C ILE A 278 -11.29 13.89 -11.33
N SER A 279 -10.47 14.56 -12.15
CA SER A 279 -9.04 14.21 -12.30
C SER A 279 -8.29 14.38 -10.98
N MET A 280 -8.51 15.50 -10.28
CA MET A 280 -7.81 15.85 -9.03
C MET A 280 -8.27 14.95 -7.88
N GLU A 281 -9.56 14.64 -7.80
CA GLU A 281 -10.07 13.62 -6.89
C GLU A 281 -9.37 12.28 -7.13
N THR A 282 -9.23 11.85 -8.40
CA THR A 282 -8.53 10.60 -8.73
C THR A 282 -7.07 10.62 -8.29
N GLU A 283 -6.34 11.72 -8.54
CA GLU A 283 -4.94 11.88 -8.11
C GLU A 283 -4.81 11.82 -6.59
N VAL A 284 -5.63 12.58 -5.86
CA VAL A 284 -5.61 12.59 -4.39
C VAL A 284 -6.02 11.23 -3.83
N ARG A 285 -6.91 10.50 -4.51
CA ARG A 285 -7.21 9.11 -4.15
C ARG A 285 -5.99 8.20 -4.31
N LEU A 286 -5.18 8.35 -5.36
CA LEU A 286 -3.99 7.53 -5.53
C LEU A 286 -2.94 7.89 -4.47
N GLU A 287 -2.70 9.18 -4.25
CA GLU A 287 -1.70 9.67 -3.31
C GLU A 287 -2.04 9.29 -1.86
N THR A 288 -3.28 9.54 -1.42
CA THR A 288 -3.71 9.21 -0.06
C THR A 288 -3.73 7.71 0.20
N ARG A 289 -3.99 6.88 -0.83
CA ARG A 289 -3.85 5.43 -0.74
C ARG A 289 -2.39 5.06 -0.54
N LYS A 290 -1.49 5.55 -1.40
CA LYS A 290 -0.06 5.28 -1.32
C LYS A 290 0.49 5.62 0.07
N ARG A 291 0.17 6.82 0.57
CA ARG A 291 0.56 7.26 1.92
C ARG A 291 0.01 6.35 3.03
N ALA A 292 -1.24 5.91 2.91
CA ALA A 292 -1.83 4.99 3.89
C ALA A 292 -1.18 3.61 3.85
N ASP A 293 -0.92 3.08 2.65
CA ASP A 293 -0.25 1.80 2.44
C ASP A 293 1.18 1.83 3.01
N GLU A 294 1.98 2.87 2.71
CA GLU A 294 3.34 3.03 3.24
C GLU A 294 3.38 3.04 4.77
N GLU A 295 2.50 3.80 5.41
CA GLU A 295 2.40 3.87 6.87
C GLU A 295 2.00 2.52 7.47
N ALA A 296 0.99 1.86 6.91
CA ALA A 296 0.52 0.57 7.40
C ALA A 296 1.58 -0.53 7.23
N ILE A 297 2.25 -0.57 6.06
CA ILE A 297 3.32 -1.52 5.78
C ILE A 297 4.51 -1.29 6.73
N ARG A 298 4.84 -0.05 7.07
CA ARG A 298 5.88 0.23 8.08
C ARG A 298 5.51 -0.40 9.43
N VAL A 299 4.28 -0.23 9.90
CA VAL A 299 3.81 -0.86 11.14
C VAL A 299 3.85 -2.39 11.05
N PHE A 300 3.46 -2.96 9.92
CA PHE A 300 3.53 -4.41 9.68
C PHE A 300 4.96 -4.93 9.69
N ALA A 301 5.90 -4.21 9.10
CA ALA A 301 7.33 -4.52 9.11
C ALA A 301 7.90 -4.52 10.53
N ASP A 302 7.55 -3.52 11.34
CA ASP A 302 7.98 -3.45 12.74
C ASP A 302 7.38 -4.58 13.59
N ASN A 303 6.10 -4.89 13.39
CA ASN A 303 5.45 -6.01 14.07
C ASN A 303 6.08 -7.36 13.67
N LEU A 304 6.38 -7.56 12.39
CA LEU A 304 7.06 -8.76 11.92
C LEU A 304 8.46 -8.88 12.54
N ARG A 305 9.24 -7.80 12.55
CA ARG A 305 10.57 -7.77 13.16
C ARG A 305 10.51 -8.17 14.63
N GLN A 306 9.54 -7.66 15.39
CA GLN A 306 9.35 -8.03 16.80
C GLN A 306 9.02 -9.51 16.98
N LEU A 307 8.22 -10.09 16.08
CA LEU A 307 7.90 -11.53 16.11
C LEU A 307 9.12 -12.39 15.79
N LEU A 308 9.89 -12.02 14.77
CA LEU A 308 11.07 -12.77 14.33
C LEU A 308 12.21 -12.70 15.35
N LEU A 309 12.40 -11.56 16.02
CA LEU A 309 13.44 -11.35 17.03
C LEU A 309 12.95 -11.59 18.46
N ALA A 310 11.79 -12.24 18.62
CA ALA A 310 11.31 -12.64 19.94
C ALA A 310 12.33 -13.58 20.61
N PRO A 311 12.59 -13.47 21.92
CA PRO A 311 13.58 -14.30 22.60
C PRO A 311 13.25 -15.80 22.49
N PRO A 312 14.18 -16.64 22.00
CA PRO A 312 13.97 -18.07 21.90
C PRO A 312 14.02 -18.73 23.30
N LEU A 313 13.12 -19.68 23.57
CA LEU A 313 13.19 -20.50 24.79
C LEU A 313 14.40 -21.45 24.75
N GLY A 314 14.79 -21.88 23.55
CA GLY A 314 15.87 -22.86 23.34
C GLY A 314 15.41 -24.31 23.53
N GLN A 315 16.37 -25.17 23.87
CA GLN A 315 16.24 -26.63 23.80
C GLN A 315 15.53 -27.21 25.04
N LYS A 316 14.20 -27.26 25.00
CA LYS A 316 13.33 -27.77 26.06
C LYS A 316 12.35 -28.81 25.52
N ASN A 317 11.95 -29.75 26.36
CA ASN A 317 10.81 -30.62 26.04
C ASN A 317 9.51 -29.82 26.16
N ILE A 318 8.76 -29.72 25.06
CA ILE A 318 7.56 -28.88 24.98
C ILE A 318 6.32 -29.73 24.75
N LEU A 319 5.26 -29.44 25.50
CA LEU A 319 3.90 -29.83 25.14
C LEU A 319 3.21 -28.63 24.49
N ALA A 320 2.85 -28.73 23.21
CA ALA A 320 2.18 -27.65 22.51
C ALA A 320 0.70 -27.99 22.30
N ILE A 321 -0.16 -27.00 22.49
CA ILE A 321 -1.60 -27.10 22.40
C ILE A 321 -2.10 -26.09 21.37
N ASP A 322 -2.74 -26.60 20.31
CA ASP A 322 -3.53 -25.83 19.36
C ASP A 322 -5.00 -25.84 19.82
N PRO A 323 -5.52 -24.73 20.38
CA PRO A 323 -6.82 -24.71 21.04
C PRO A 323 -8.01 -24.80 20.08
N GLY A 324 -9.11 -25.36 20.56
CA GLY A 324 -10.36 -25.38 19.80
C GLY A 324 -11.56 -25.80 20.65
N PHE A 325 -12.73 -25.24 20.33
CA PHE A 325 -14.00 -25.59 20.99
C PHE A 325 -14.58 -26.88 20.39
N ARG A 326 -15.16 -26.79 19.18
CA ARG A 326 -15.90 -27.88 18.54
C ARG A 326 -15.00 -29.05 18.14
N THR A 327 -13.82 -28.76 17.61
CA THR A 327 -12.85 -29.75 17.12
C THR A 327 -11.96 -30.31 18.22
N GLY A 328 -12.09 -29.81 19.46
CA GLY A 328 -11.16 -30.09 20.55
C GLY A 328 -9.84 -29.34 20.38
N CYS A 329 -8.95 -29.52 21.36
CA CYS A 329 -7.59 -28.98 21.34
C CYS A 329 -6.62 -30.09 20.88
N LYS A 330 -5.80 -29.81 19.88
CA LYS A 330 -4.77 -30.73 19.42
C LYS A 330 -3.54 -30.58 20.32
N VAL A 331 -3.02 -31.70 20.81
CA VAL A 331 -1.86 -31.75 21.70
C VAL A 331 -0.71 -32.45 21.00
N VAL A 332 0.48 -31.89 21.06
CA VAL A 332 1.71 -32.53 20.60
C VAL A 332 2.80 -32.42 21.65
N CYS A 333 3.66 -33.43 21.74
CA CYS A 333 4.88 -33.36 22.53
C CYS A 333 6.09 -33.31 21.59
N LEU A 334 6.99 -32.38 21.87
CA LEU A 334 8.24 -32.14 21.16
C LEU A 334 9.42 -32.40 22.10
N ASP A 335 10.47 -33.05 21.59
CA ASP A 335 11.72 -33.17 22.33
C ASP A 335 12.55 -31.87 22.29
N LYS A 336 13.72 -31.88 22.95
CA LYS A 336 14.64 -30.74 23.02
C LYS A 336 15.15 -30.23 21.67
N GLN A 337 15.03 -31.04 20.61
CA GLN A 337 15.41 -30.68 19.24
C GLN A 337 14.19 -30.27 18.39
N GLY A 338 12.98 -30.25 18.98
CA GLY A 338 11.76 -29.90 18.28
C GLY A 338 11.21 -31.04 17.41
N LYS A 339 11.67 -32.28 17.61
CA LYS A 339 11.12 -33.45 16.92
C LYS A 339 9.79 -33.83 17.56
N LEU A 340 8.80 -34.10 16.71
CA LEU A 340 7.50 -34.63 17.16
C LEU A 340 7.67 -36.04 17.72
N ILE A 341 7.33 -36.23 18.99
CA ILE A 341 7.42 -37.52 19.69
C ILE A 341 6.06 -38.09 20.12
N HIS A 342 5.03 -37.26 20.19
CA HIS A 342 3.67 -37.70 20.51
C HIS A 342 2.61 -36.74 20.00
N THR A 343 1.42 -37.27 19.71
CA THR A 343 0.23 -36.52 19.30
C THR A 343 -0.98 -37.06 20.06
N ASP A 344 -1.86 -36.18 20.52
CA ASP A 344 -3.12 -36.54 21.15
C ASP A 344 -4.19 -35.46 20.90
N MET A 345 -5.43 -35.72 21.30
CA MET A 345 -6.55 -34.78 21.23
C MET A 345 -7.30 -34.77 22.57
N ILE A 346 -7.65 -33.57 23.01
CA ILE A 346 -8.40 -33.34 24.26
C ILE A 346 -9.62 -32.45 24.00
N TYR A 347 -10.63 -32.56 24.86
CA TYR A 347 -11.89 -31.81 24.73
C TYR A 347 -12.26 -31.06 26.01
N PRO A 348 -11.40 -30.17 26.53
CA PRO A 348 -11.57 -29.56 27.85
C PRO A 348 -12.82 -28.67 27.96
N HIS A 349 -13.37 -28.21 26.83
CA HIS A 349 -14.45 -27.21 26.80
C HIS A 349 -15.84 -27.79 26.50
N GLN A 350 -15.98 -29.11 26.38
CA GLN A 350 -17.24 -29.74 25.93
C GLN A 350 -18.14 -30.20 27.09
N SER A 351 -17.57 -30.77 28.14
CA SER A 351 -18.30 -31.23 29.34
C SER A 351 -17.34 -31.38 30.51
N GLU A 352 -17.85 -31.42 31.75
CA GLU A 352 -17.03 -31.63 32.94
C GLU A 352 -16.28 -32.97 32.89
N LYS A 353 -16.91 -34.02 32.38
CA LYS A 353 -16.27 -35.33 32.18
C LYS A 353 -15.07 -35.22 31.24
N ASN A 354 -15.25 -34.55 30.09
CA ASN A 354 -14.17 -34.39 29.12
C ASN A 354 -13.04 -33.50 29.65
N ALA A 355 -13.36 -32.52 30.50
CA ALA A 355 -12.37 -31.69 31.19
C ALA A 355 -11.52 -32.51 32.16
N SER A 356 -12.13 -33.40 32.94
CA SER A 356 -11.41 -34.32 33.83
C SER A 356 -10.52 -35.30 33.07
N GLU A 357 -11.02 -35.90 31.99
CA GLU A 357 -10.22 -36.79 31.13
C GLU A 357 -9.04 -36.06 30.47
N ALA A 358 -9.25 -34.81 30.03
CA ALA A 358 -8.20 -33.96 29.50
C ALA A 358 -7.14 -33.62 30.56
N ALA A 359 -7.54 -33.36 31.80
CA ALA A 359 -6.65 -33.05 32.92
C ALA A 359 -5.71 -34.22 33.22
N GLU A 360 -6.26 -35.42 33.41
CA GLU A 360 -5.48 -36.64 33.67
C GLU A 360 -4.47 -36.91 32.55
N LYS A 361 -4.92 -36.75 31.30
CA LYS A 361 -4.09 -36.95 30.12
C LYS A 361 -2.93 -35.95 30.06
N ILE A 362 -3.18 -34.65 30.26
CA ILE A 362 -2.12 -33.63 30.26
C ILE A 362 -1.08 -33.90 31.35
N VAL A 363 -1.51 -34.20 32.59
CA VAL A 363 -0.60 -34.52 33.70
C VAL A 363 0.25 -35.76 33.37
N SER A 364 -0.37 -36.81 32.83
CA SER A 364 0.30 -38.03 32.40
C SER A 364 1.34 -37.77 31.30
N LEU A 365 1.00 -36.98 30.29
CA LEU A 365 1.92 -36.61 29.21
C LEU A 365 3.10 -35.79 29.73
N CYS A 366 2.85 -34.83 30.62
CA CYS A 366 3.88 -34.03 31.25
C CYS A 366 4.91 -34.90 32.00
N GLY A 367 4.44 -35.89 32.76
CA GLY A 367 5.31 -36.85 33.45
C GLY A 367 6.04 -37.78 32.48
N LYS A 368 5.35 -38.38 31.51
CA LYS A 368 5.91 -39.36 30.56
C LYS A 368 7.00 -38.76 29.69
N PHE A 369 6.78 -37.57 29.16
CA PHE A 369 7.70 -36.92 28.22
C PHE A 369 8.63 -35.91 28.89
N GLN A 370 8.61 -35.83 30.22
CA GLN A 370 9.44 -34.89 31.00
C GLN A 370 9.31 -33.47 30.46
N VAL A 371 8.06 -33.01 30.30
CA VAL A 371 7.74 -31.69 29.76
C VAL A 371 8.29 -30.62 30.69
N GLU A 372 8.96 -29.64 30.11
CA GLU A 372 9.53 -28.49 30.81
C GLU A 372 8.71 -27.21 30.56
N THR A 373 7.96 -27.17 29.46
CA THR A 373 7.15 -25.99 29.09
C THR A 373 5.90 -26.41 28.29
N ILE A 374 4.79 -25.73 28.55
CA ILE A 374 3.55 -25.85 27.78
C ILE A 374 3.35 -24.60 26.93
N ALA A 375 3.29 -24.79 25.61
CA ALA A 375 2.98 -23.74 24.63
C ALA A 375 1.50 -23.81 24.25
N ILE A 376 0.78 -22.69 24.32
CA ILE A 376 -0.66 -22.63 24.00
C ILE A 376 -0.88 -21.58 22.91
N GLY A 377 -1.51 -21.97 21.80
CA GLY A 377 -1.90 -21.04 20.73
C GLY A 377 -2.84 -19.95 21.23
N ASN A 378 -2.70 -18.73 20.72
CA ASN A 378 -3.49 -17.57 21.16
C ASN A 378 -4.75 -17.29 20.32
N GLY A 379 -5.19 -18.23 19.49
CA GLY A 379 -6.42 -18.09 18.71
C GLY A 379 -7.67 -18.55 19.45
N THR A 380 -8.56 -19.20 18.69
CA THR A 380 -9.90 -19.57 19.18
C THR A 380 -9.79 -20.53 20.36
N ALA A 381 -10.45 -20.22 21.47
CA ALA A 381 -10.38 -20.98 22.73
C ALA A 381 -9.02 -20.93 23.46
N GLY A 382 -8.07 -20.09 23.04
CA GLY A 382 -6.73 -20.03 23.64
C GLY A 382 -6.75 -19.58 25.10
N ARG A 383 -7.53 -18.54 25.43
CA ARG A 383 -7.66 -18.03 26.80
C ARG A 383 -8.32 -19.04 27.74
N GLU A 384 -9.38 -19.68 27.27
CA GLU A 384 -10.12 -20.72 28.00
C GLU A 384 -9.21 -21.93 28.26
N THR A 385 -8.40 -22.31 27.26
CA THR A 385 -7.42 -23.40 27.38
C THR A 385 -6.31 -23.06 28.34
N GLU A 386 -5.78 -21.83 28.32
CA GLU A 386 -4.80 -21.37 29.30
C GLU A 386 -5.35 -21.46 30.73
N VAL A 387 -6.56 -20.95 30.96
CA VAL A 387 -7.23 -21.01 32.27
C VAL A 387 -7.43 -22.45 32.72
N PHE A 388 -7.79 -23.36 31.80
CA PHE A 388 -7.89 -24.79 32.09
C PHE A 388 -6.54 -25.38 32.52
N ILE A 389 -5.48 -25.18 31.73
CA ILE A 389 -4.15 -25.74 32.00
C ILE A 389 -3.57 -25.20 33.32
N ARG A 390 -3.77 -23.91 33.63
CA ARG A 390 -3.29 -23.29 34.88
C ARG A 390 -3.97 -23.81 36.15
N LYS A 391 -5.13 -24.46 36.04
CA LYS A 391 -5.83 -25.08 37.17
C LYS A 391 -5.38 -26.52 37.46
N LEU A 392 -4.58 -27.11 36.57
CA LEU A 392 -4.10 -28.48 36.73
C LEU A 392 -2.98 -28.54 37.76
N ASP A 393 -2.89 -29.67 38.47
CA ASP A 393 -1.79 -29.97 39.38
C ASP A 393 -0.54 -30.40 38.60
N LEU A 394 0.15 -29.41 38.03
CA LEU A 394 1.37 -29.59 37.26
C LEU A 394 2.61 -29.35 38.13
N PRO A 395 3.73 -30.04 37.89
CA PRO A 395 4.99 -29.73 38.57
C PRO A 395 5.35 -28.25 38.47
N GLU A 396 5.70 -27.61 39.59
CA GLU A 396 5.98 -26.14 39.66
C GLU A 396 7.03 -25.63 38.66
N LYS A 397 7.89 -26.53 38.18
CA LYS A 397 8.93 -26.24 37.18
C LYS A 397 8.42 -26.07 35.75
N ILE A 398 7.15 -26.40 35.46
CA ILE A 398 6.58 -26.30 34.11
C ILE A 398 6.07 -24.89 33.87
N PHE A 399 6.68 -24.20 32.90
CA PHE A 399 6.23 -22.88 32.48
C PHE A 399 5.08 -22.99 31.48
N ILE A 400 4.07 -22.13 31.59
CA ILE A 400 2.95 -22.07 30.65
C ILE A 400 3.05 -20.73 29.89
N VAL A 401 3.15 -20.81 28.58
CA VAL A 401 3.37 -19.66 27.70
C VAL A 401 2.32 -19.61 26.59
N MET A 402 1.69 -18.45 26.43
CA MET A 402 0.85 -18.16 25.27
C MET A 402 1.73 -17.80 24.07
N VAL A 403 1.45 -18.41 22.92
CA VAL A 403 2.25 -18.28 21.70
C VAL A 403 1.37 -17.76 20.57
N ASN A 404 1.91 -16.84 19.78
CA ASN A 404 1.22 -16.33 18.61
C ASN A 404 1.10 -17.44 17.54
N GLU A 405 -0.13 -17.83 17.19
CA GLU A 405 -0.42 -18.85 16.18
C GLU A 405 -0.63 -18.30 14.76
N SER A 406 -0.45 -16.99 14.55
CA SER A 406 -0.66 -16.35 13.25
C SER A 406 0.20 -17.02 12.17
N GLY A 407 -0.43 -17.46 11.09
CA GLY A 407 0.24 -18.21 10.03
C GLY A 407 0.44 -19.71 10.30
N ALA A 408 0.09 -20.24 11.48
CA ALA A 408 0.24 -21.68 11.77
C ALA A 408 -0.67 -22.54 10.87
N SER A 409 -1.85 -22.03 10.52
CA SER A 409 -2.76 -22.65 9.54
C SER A 409 -2.22 -22.61 8.10
N VAL A 410 -1.49 -21.55 7.75
CA VAL A 410 -0.82 -21.42 6.45
C VAL A 410 0.35 -22.41 6.37
N TYR A 411 1.16 -22.46 7.43
CA TYR A 411 2.23 -23.44 7.56
C TYR A 411 1.68 -24.87 7.44
N SER A 412 0.67 -25.24 8.22
CA SER A 412 0.19 -26.63 8.28
C SER A 412 -0.38 -27.16 6.97
N ALA A 413 -0.89 -26.25 6.12
CA ALA A 413 -1.38 -26.53 4.78
C ALA A 413 -0.31 -26.35 3.68
N SER A 414 0.92 -25.96 4.03
CA SER A 414 2.03 -25.75 3.09
C SER A 414 2.69 -27.06 2.67
N ASP A 415 3.40 -27.01 1.54
CA ASP A 415 4.22 -28.15 1.09
C ASP A 415 5.38 -28.43 2.03
N VAL A 416 5.96 -27.38 2.64
CA VAL A 416 7.01 -27.52 3.67
C VAL A 416 6.53 -28.40 4.82
N ALA A 417 5.34 -28.14 5.36
CA ALA A 417 4.80 -28.95 6.46
C ALA A 417 4.39 -30.35 6.02
N ARG A 418 3.96 -30.55 4.76
CA ARG A 418 3.69 -31.88 4.18
C ARG A 418 4.98 -32.69 4.02
N GLU A 419 6.08 -32.06 3.63
CA GLU A 419 7.39 -32.68 3.52
C GLU A 419 7.96 -33.05 4.91
N GLU A 420 7.84 -32.15 5.89
CA GLU A 420 8.30 -32.42 7.26
C GLU A 420 7.46 -33.49 7.97
N PHE A 421 6.15 -33.52 7.72
CA PHE A 421 5.21 -34.42 8.38
C PHE A 421 4.19 -35.06 7.41
N PRO A 422 4.63 -35.99 6.54
CA PRO A 422 3.77 -36.58 5.52
C PRO A 422 2.55 -37.31 6.09
N ASP A 423 2.76 -38.04 7.20
CA ASP A 423 1.77 -38.90 7.83
C ASP A 423 0.89 -38.20 8.88
N GLN A 424 1.12 -36.90 9.10
CA GLN A 424 0.36 -36.13 10.11
C GLN A 424 -0.72 -35.30 9.46
N ASP A 425 -1.87 -35.18 10.14
CA ASP A 425 -2.95 -34.32 9.69
C ASP A 425 -2.62 -32.82 9.89
N VAL A 426 -3.41 -31.96 9.25
CA VAL A 426 -3.20 -30.51 9.25
C VAL A 426 -3.21 -29.89 10.66
N THR A 427 -4.01 -30.42 11.59
CA THR A 427 -4.11 -29.88 12.95
C THR A 427 -2.87 -30.24 13.78
N VAL A 428 -2.31 -31.43 13.59
CA VAL A 428 -1.03 -31.81 14.22
C VAL A 428 0.10 -30.89 13.75
N ARG A 429 0.20 -30.64 12.44
CA ARG A 429 1.24 -29.75 11.89
C ARG A 429 1.14 -28.33 12.45
N GLY A 430 -0.08 -27.81 12.66
CA GLY A 430 -0.32 -26.52 13.31
C GLY A 430 0.20 -26.48 14.75
N ALA A 431 -0.16 -27.49 15.55
CA ALA A 431 0.29 -27.62 16.94
C ALA A 431 1.82 -27.77 17.05
N VAL A 432 2.47 -28.49 16.11
CA VAL A 432 3.94 -28.55 16.05
C VAL A 432 4.55 -27.16 15.83
N SER A 433 3.97 -26.35 14.93
CA SER A 433 4.47 -24.99 14.67
C SER A 433 4.37 -24.12 15.92
N ILE A 434 3.27 -24.20 16.67
CA ILE A 434 3.10 -23.48 17.94
C ILE A 434 4.24 -23.82 18.91
N GLY A 435 4.57 -25.10 19.08
CA GLY A 435 5.65 -25.53 19.96
C GLY A 435 7.03 -25.04 19.49
N ARG A 436 7.33 -25.21 18.19
CA ARG A 436 8.63 -24.80 17.62
C ARG A 436 8.84 -23.30 17.60
N ARG A 437 7.79 -22.50 17.42
CA ARG A 437 7.86 -21.04 17.54
C ARG A 437 8.33 -20.59 18.91
N LEU A 438 7.91 -21.29 19.98
CA LEU A 438 8.39 -20.97 21.31
C LEU A 438 9.86 -21.34 21.49
N MET A 439 10.31 -22.45 20.88
CA MET A 439 11.72 -22.86 20.90
C MET A 439 12.61 -21.84 20.22
N ASP A 440 12.27 -21.47 18.98
CA ASP A 440 12.99 -20.54 18.13
C ASP A 440 12.01 -19.86 17.15
N PRO A 441 11.54 -18.63 17.46
CA PRO A 441 10.60 -17.91 16.62
C PRO A 441 11.13 -17.69 15.19
N LEU A 442 12.40 -17.32 15.05
CA LEU A 442 13.00 -17.02 13.75
C LEU A 442 13.02 -18.27 12.87
N ALA A 443 13.57 -19.38 13.36
CA ALA A 443 13.73 -20.61 12.59
C ALA A 443 12.40 -21.23 12.14
N GLU A 444 11.33 -21.01 12.90
CA GLU A 444 10.00 -21.54 12.57
C GLU A 444 9.18 -20.58 11.69
N LEU A 445 9.24 -19.26 11.92
CA LEU A 445 8.47 -18.28 11.15
C LEU A 445 8.98 -18.10 9.71
N VAL A 446 10.28 -18.27 9.45
CA VAL A 446 10.85 -18.19 8.08
C VAL A 446 10.33 -19.27 7.13
N LYS A 447 9.67 -20.31 7.65
CA LYS A 447 9.05 -21.37 6.84
C LYS A 447 7.74 -20.92 6.18
N ILE A 448 7.24 -19.75 6.53
CA ILE A 448 5.97 -19.20 6.09
C ILE A 448 6.26 -18.01 5.17
N ASP A 449 5.48 -17.86 4.10
CA ASP A 449 5.51 -16.61 3.31
C ASP A 449 5.26 -15.43 4.26
N PRO A 450 6.18 -14.45 4.38
CA PRO A 450 6.08 -13.38 5.37
C PRO A 450 4.78 -12.60 5.29
N LYS A 451 4.22 -12.43 4.09
CA LYS A 451 2.92 -11.75 3.89
C LYS A 451 1.71 -12.54 4.41
N SER A 452 1.90 -13.82 4.73
CA SER A 452 0.88 -14.71 5.29
C SER A 452 0.95 -14.78 6.82
N ILE A 453 1.97 -14.18 7.42
CA ILE A 453 2.03 -13.96 8.87
C ILE A 453 1.14 -12.76 9.16
N GLY A 454 0.11 -12.94 9.98
CA GLY A 454 -0.80 -11.87 10.37
C GLY A 454 -0.09 -10.86 11.26
N VAL A 455 0.28 -9.71 10.70
CA VAL A 455 1.09 -8.67 11.36
C VAL A 455 0.34 -7.35 11.52
N GLY A 456 -0.90 -7.27 11.06
CA GLY A 456 -1.78 -6.16 11.41
C GLY A 456 -3.14 -6.17 10.72
N GLN A 457 -4.00 -5.23 11.11
CA GLN A 457 -5.30 -5.03 10.48
C GLN A 457 -5.13 -4.49 9.05
N TYR A 458 -6.05 -4.85 8.15
CA TYR A 458 -6.05 -4.37 6.75
C TYR A 458 -4.82 -4.79 5.92
N GLN A 459 -4.03 -5.77 6.37
CA GLN A 459 -2.87 -6.30 5.64
C GLN A 459 -3.20 -6.79 4.22
N HIS A 460 -4.43 -7.25 3.98
CA HIS A 460 -4.88 -7.67 2.64
C HIS A 460 -5.41 -6.51 1.77
N ASP A 461 -5.53 -5.31 2.33
CA ASP A 461 -6.10 -4.14 1.66
C ASP A 461 -5.02 -3.19 1.11
N VAL A 462 -3.79 -3.27 1.62
CA VAL A 462 -2.62 -2.51 1.12
C VAL A 462 -2.07 -3.10 -0.19
N ASP A 463 -1.17 -2.37 -0.86
CA ASP A 463 -0.42 -2.90 -2.01
C ASP A 463 0.39 -4.17 -1.64
N GLN A 464 -0.05 -5.30 -2.21
CA GLN A 464 0.52 -6.61 -1.89
C GLN A 464 1.94 -6.82 -2.44
N GLY A 465 2.32 -6.10 -3.51
CA GLY A 465 3.66 -6.16 -4.07
C GLY A 465 4.68 -5.41 -3.21
N VAL A 466 4.30 -4.21 -2.74
CA VAL A 466 5.10 -3.43 -1.79
C VAL A 466 5.19 -4.15 -0.45
N LEU A 467 4.06 -4.66 0.08
CA LEU A 467 4.02 -5.43 1.32
C LEU A 467 5.00 -6.61 1.28
N LYS A 468 4.90 -7.45 0.24
CA LYS A 468 5.76 -8.64 0.11
C LYS A 468 7.24 -8.26 0.14
N ARG A 469 7.66 -7.29 -0.69
CA ARG A 469 9.06 -6.84 -0.73
C ARG A 469 9.54 -6.35 0.64
N CYS A 470 8.75 -5.52 1.31
CA CYS A 470 9.10 -4.96 2.62
C CYS A 470 9.22 -6.05 3.70
N LEU A 471 8.30 -7.01 3.75
CA LEU A 471 8.38 -8.11 4.72
C LEU A 471 9.52 -9.08 4.41
N ASP A 472 9.81 -9.34 3.13
CA ASP A 472 10.98 -10.13 2.71
C ASP A 472 12.29 -9.44 3.16
N ASP A 473 12.40 -8.12 2.99
CA ASP A 473 13.55 -7.32 3.47
C ASP A 473 13.72 -7.44 5.00
N VAL A 474 12.61 -7.40 5.76
CA VAL A 474 12.63 -7.58 7.22
C VAL A 474 13.14 -8.97 7.61
N VAL A 475 12.66 -10.02 6.94
CA VAL A 475 13.14 -11.38 7.21
C VAL A 475 14.62 -11.50 6.91
N MET A 476 15.07 -11.03 5.73
CA MET A 476 16.47 -11.05 5.35
C MET A 476 17.35 -10.31 6.37
N SER A 477 16.91 -9.12 6.80
CA SER A 477 17.57 -8.34 7.86
C SER A 477 17.67 -9.13 9.18
N CYS A 478 16.57 -9.72 9.65
CA CYS A 478 16.55 -10.47 10.91
C CYS A 478 17.43 -11.73 10.87
N VAL A 479 17.38 -12.50 9.78
CA VAL A 479 18.20 -13.70 9.59
C VAL A 479 19.68 -13.34 9.56
N ASN A 480 20.07 -12.32 8.81
CA ASN A 480 21.47 -11.90 8.70
C ASN A 480 22.00 -11.21 9.97
N LEU A 481 21.11 -10.57 10.75
CA LEU A 481 21.43 -10.01 12.06
C LEU A 481 21.77 -11.10 13.08
N VAL A 482 20.93 -12.14 13.17
CA VAL A 482 21.13 -13.27 14.10
C VAL A 482 22.28 -14.17 13.64
N GLY A 483 22.40 -14.38 12.32
CA GLY A 483 23.30 -15.36 11.74
C GLY A 483 22.70 -16.77 11.77
N VAL A 484 23.34 -17.68 11.04
CA VAL A 484 22.83 -19.03 10.80
C VAL A 484 23.96 -20.05 10.94
N GLU A 485 23.72 -21.16 11.64
CA GLU A 485 24.64 -22.30 11.71
C GLU A 485 24.42 -23.22 10.50
N GLY A 486 25.38 -23.23 9.57
CA GLY A 486 25.23 -23.88 8.27
C GLY A 486 24.98 -25.39 8.32
N ASN A 487 25.37 -26.06 9.41
CA ASN A 487 25.17 -27.50 9.56
C ASN A 487 23.79 -27.90 10.08
N THR A 488 23.07 -26.98 10.71
CA THR A 488 21.77 -27.27 11.37
C THR A 488 20.61 -26.47 10.81
N ALA A 489 20.89 -25.45 10.01
CA ALA A 489 19.87 -24.60 9.42
C ALA A 489 18.96 -25.36 8.45
N SER A 490 17.67 -25.02 8.49
CA SER A 490 16.72 -25.49 7.48
C SER A 490 17.03 -24.83 6.13
N ARG A 491 16.57 -25.48 5.05
CA ARG A 491 16.63 -24.90 3.70
C ARG A 491 15.98 -23.51 3.66
N GLN A 492 14.85 -23.34 4.33
CA GLN A 492 14.08 -22.09 4.36
C GLN A 492 14.87 -20.96 5.03
N LEU A 493 15.62 -21.27 6.09
CA LEU A 493 16.45 -20.27 6.77
C LEU A 493 17.65 -19.85 5.90
N LEU A 494 18.26 -20.77 5.15
CA LEU A 494 19.40 -20.51 4.26
C LEU A 494 19.04 -19.76 2.97
N MET A 495 17.76 -19.61 2.65
CA MET A 495 17.31 -18.85 1.47
C MET A 495 17.36 -17.33 1.67
N TYR A 496 17.49 -16.87 2.92
CA TYR A 496 17.58 -15.46 3.33
C TYR A 496 18.98 -15.14 3.84
#